data_AF-A0A363NL91-F1
#
_entry.id   AF-A0A363NL91-F1
#
_cell.length_a   1.000
_cell.length_b   1.000
_cell.length_c   1.000
_cell.angle_alpha   90.00
_cell.angle_beta   90.00
_cell.angle_gamma   90.00
#
_symmetry.space_group_name_H-M   'P 1'
#
loop_
_entity.id
_entity.type
_entity.pdbx_description
1 polymer ?
#
loop_
_entity_poly.entity_id
_entity_poly.type
_entity_poly.pdbx_seq_one_letter_code
_entity_poly.pdbx_strand_id
1 'polypeptide(L)'
;MTTKEFLQSQKQEWFPKSSTFDRNEYPVCGSLSGSFFYRLIPNPTERHPPEFVFIKPDDNGIHSLAMKGHIAQWNMAWEAGHLRGEILRAEMPESFSWLDNYKDANIYLLPYSAKHGYYAHQHLLNLLPARTREKFGLPLTKRGIWPTESAHWFLDRILPKDFDQRLSRAMAYHIWPLINNSSRINRYTKSEPISLLTHNLN
;
A
#
# COMPACT_ATOMS: atom_id res chain seq x y z
N MET A 1 13.60 19.38 -19.41
CA MET A 1 13.52 18.81 -18.04
C MET A 1 14.33 17.53 -17.99
N THR A 2 15.34 17.46 -17.13
CA THR A 2 16.18 16.26 -16.94
C THR A 2 15.46 15.20 -16.10
N THR A 3 15.87 13.94 -16.18
CA THR A 3 15.34 12.85 -15.33
C THR A 3 15.49 13.17 -13.84
N LYS A 4 16.57 13.86 -13.44
CA LYS A 4 16.78 14.27 -12.05
C LYS A 4 15.78 15.35 -11.62
N GLU A 5 15.54 16.36 -12.46
CA GLU A 5 14.53 17.39 -12.21
C GLU A 5 13.14 16.79 -12.09
N PHE A 6 12.78 15.86 -12.97
CA PHE A 6 11.50 15.14 -12.91
C PHE A 6 11.34 14.39 -11.59
N LEU A 7 12.32 13.57 -11.20
CA LEU A 7 12.25 12.79 -9.95
C LEU A 7 12.19 13.70 -8.71
N GLN A 8 12.89 14.83 -8.74
CA GLN A 8 12.86 15.81 -7.64
C GLN A 8 11.49 16.48 -7.53
N SER A 9 10.89 16.85 -8.66
CA SER A 9 9.51 17.38 -8.72
C SER A 9 8.50 16.35 -8.20
N GLN A 10 8.56 15.11 -8.69
CA GLN A 10 7.68 14.03 -8.22
C GLN A 10 7.84 13.77 -6.73
N LYS A 11 9.07 13.77 -6.20
CA LYS A 11 9.33 13.62 -4.76
C LYS A 11 8.68 14.73 -3.94
N GLN A 12 8.74 15.98 -4.39
CA GLN A 12 8.13 17.12 -3.67
C GLN A 12 6.60 17.09 -3.71
N GLU A 13 6.05 16.70 -4.86
CA GLU A 13 4.60 16.59 -5.06
C GLU A 13 4.00 15.45 -4.22
N TRP A 14 4.60 14.27 -4.31
CA TRP A 14 4.13 13.07 -3.60
C TRP A 14 4.42 13.10 -2.11
N PHE A 15 5.58 13.64 -1.75
CA PHE A 15 6.07 13.66 -0.38
C PHE A 15 6.33 15.07 0.13
N PRO A 16 5.26 15.85 0.41
CA PRO A 16 5.42 17.21 0.85
C PRO A 16 5.93 17.27 2.31
N LYS A 17 6.39 18.45 2.72
CA LYS A 17 6.90 18.70 4.07
C LYS A 17 5.77 18.69 5.10
N SER A 18 6.06 18.31 6.34
CA SER A 18 5.10 18.27 7.46
C SER A 18 4.37 19.58 7.70
N SER A 19 5.04 20.71 7.49
CA SER A 19 4.46 22.05 7.62
C SER A 19 3.31 22.34 6.66
N THR A 20 3.05 21.46 5.68
CA THR A 20 1.97 21.62 4.69
C THR A 20 0.71 20.83 5.02
N PHE A 21 0.69 20.08 6.13
CA PHE A 21 -0.44 19.26 6.54
C PHE A 21 -1.24 19.92 7.65
N ASP A 22 -2.57 19.90 7.54
CA ASP A 22 -3.47 20.19 8.64
C ASP A 22 -3.68 18.95 9.52
N ARG A 23 -3.95 19.16 10.82
CA ARG A 23 -4.35 18.12 11.77
C ARG A 23 -5.63 17.40 11.36
N ASN A 24 -6.52 18.05 10.61
CA ASN A 24 -7.74 17.42 10.10
C ASN A 24 -7.49 16.57 8.84
N GLU A 25 -6.32 16.71 8.21
CA GLU A 25 -5.97 16.04 6.95
C GLU A 25 -4.98 14.88 7.16
N TYR A 26 -4.42 14.75 8.37
CA TYR A 26 -3.33 13.81 8.63
C TYR A 26 -3.30 13.29 10.08
N PRO A 27 -3.11 11.97 10.32
CA PRO A 27 -2.95 10.90 9.33
C PRO A 27 -4.28 10.54 8.66
N VAL A 28 -4.23 10.15 7.38
CA VAL A 28 -5.42 9.76 6.61
C VAL A 28 -5.15 8.56 5.72
N CYS A 29 -6.02 7.56 5.82
CA CYS A 29 -6.13 6.45 4.87
C CYS A 29 -7.61 6.35 4.48
N GLY A 30 -7.93 6.78 3.27
CA GLY A 30 -9.29 6.72 2.73
C GLY A 30 -9.42 5.63 1.67
N SER A 31 -10.66 5.38 1.29
CA SER A 31 -11.00 4.63 0.08
C SER A 31 -11.75 5.54 -0.89
N LEU A 32 -11.72 5.18 -2.17
CA LEU A 32 -12.64 5.72 -3.16
C LEU A 32 -13.72 4.68 -3.39
N SER A 33 -14.99 5.10 -3.27
CA SER A 33 -16.13 4.24 -3.63
C SER A 33 -16.08 3.98 -5.12
N GLY A 34 -16.24 2.71 -5.52
CA GLY A 34 -16.33 2.37 -6.93
C GLY A 34 -17.64 2.90 -7.54
N SER A 35 -18.65 3.23 -6.74
CA SER A 35 -19.91 3.82 -7.22
C SER A 35 -19.73 5.13 -7.99
N PHE A 36 -18.58 5.80 -7.86
CA PHE A 36 -18.23 6.96 -8.69
C PHE A 36 -17.92 6.59 -10.14
N PHE A 37 -17.48 5.37 -10.41
CA PHE A 37 -16.98 4.92 -11.70
C PHE A 37 -17.90 3.90 -12.36
N TYR A 38 -18.59 3.09 -11.56
CA TYR A 38 -19.46 2.03 -12.04
C TYR A 38 -20.92 2.38 -11.79
N ARG A 39 -21.78 2.10 -12.77
CA ARG A 39 -23.24 2.29 -12.63
C ARG A 39 -23.84 1.40 -11.55
N LEU A 40 -23.26 0.23 -11.32
CA LEU A 40 -23.67 -0.75 -10.33
C LEU A 40 -22.43 -1.47 -9.81
N ILE A 41 -22.33 -1.61 -8.48
CA ILE A 41 -21.36 -2.49 -7.83
C ILE A 41 -22.14 -3.43 -6.90
N PRO A 42 -22.03 -4.76 -7.07
CA PRO A 42 -22.65 -5.68 -6.15
C PRO A 42 -22.00 -5.54 -4.78
N ASN A 43 -22.78 -5.49 -3.70
CA ASN A 43 -22.26 -5.54 -2.35
C ASN A 43 -22.59 -6.92 -1.77
N PRO A 44 -21.60 -7.82 -1.60
CA PRO A 44 -21.87 -9.17 -1.11
C PRO A 44 -22.38 -9.11 0.33
N THR A 45 -23.39 -9.93 0.63
CA THR A 45 -23.97 -10.03 1.99
C THR A 45 -22.95 -10.59 2.98
N GLU A 46 -22.11 -11.53 2.53
CA GLU A 46 -20.97 -12.05 3.27
C GLU A 46 -19.67 -11.71 2.53
N ARG A 47 -18.70 -11.08 3.22
CA ARG A 47 -17.41 -10.73 2.63
C ARG A 47 -16.37 -11.75 3.01
N HIS A 48 -15.76 -12.37 2.00
CA HIS A 48 -14.61 -13.23 2.20
C HIS A 48 -13.37 -12.42 2.63
N PRO A 49 -12.47 -13.00 3.45
CA PRO A 49 -11.24 -12.35 3.85
C PRO A 49 -10.40 -11.89 2.65
N PRO A 50 -9.74 -10.72 2.74
CA PRO A 50 -8.90 -10.22 1.66
C PRO A 50 -7.64 -11.09 1.49
N GLU A 51 -7.34 -11.44 0.23
CA GLU A 51 -6.07 -12.04 -0.17
C GLU A 51 -5.26 -11.05 -1.00
N PHE A 52 -3.94 -11.01 -0.82
CA PHE A 52 -3.08 -10.03 -1.47
C PHE A 52 -2.13 -10.74 -2.43
N VAL A 53 -2.25 -10.43 -3.71
CA VAL A 53 -1.42 -11.04 -4.75
C VAL A 53 -0.50 -9.99 -5.35
N PHE A 54 0.81 -10.23 -5.28
CA PHE A 54 1.80 -9.39 -5.92
C PHE A 54 1.86 -9.68 -7.41
N ILE A 55 1.59 -8.66 -8.21
CA ILE A 55 1.70 -8.72 -9.67
C ILE A 55 3.10 -8.26 -10.02
N LYS A 56 3.88 -9.14 -10.67
CA LYS A 56 5.21 -8.80 -11.16
C LYS A 56 5.12 -7.92 -12.41
N PRO A 57 6.05 -6.97 -12.60
CA PRO A 57 6.17 -6.26 -13.88
C PRO A 57 6.57 -7.23 -15.00
N ASP A 58 6.50 -6.76 -16.24
CA ASP A 58 7.05 -7.50 -17.39
C ASP A 58 8.59 -7.55 -17.36
N ASP A 59 9.21 -8.18 -18.36
CA ASP A 59 10.66 -8.34 -18.48
C ASP A 59 11.43 -7.00 -18.51
N ASN A 60 10.76 -5.88 -18.84
CA ASN A 60 11.36 -4.54 -18.80
C ASN A 60 11.30 -3.92 -17.39
N GLY A 61 10.80 -4.65 -16.39
CA GLY A 61 10.62 -4.17 -15.03
C GLY A 61 9.55 -3.09 -14.89
N ILE A 62 8.65 -2.96 -15.87
CA ILE A 62 7.57 -1.98 -15.88
C ILE A 62 6.24 -2.71 -16.05
N HIS A 63 5.18 -2.25 -15.38
CA HIS A 63 3.85 -2.73 -15.74
C HIS A 63 3.38 -2.05 -17.02
N SER A 64 3.00 -2.86 -18.02
CA SER A 64 2.34 -2.37 -19.24
C SER A 64 1.11 -1.52 -18.89
N LEU A 65 0.73 -0.61 -19.78
CA LEU A 65 -0.43 0.26 -19.53
C LEU A 65 -1.71 -0.56 -19.33
N ALA A 66 -1.89 -1.62 -20.11
CA ALA A 66 -3.02 -2.54 -19.97
C ALA A 66 -3.05 -3.22 -18.59
N MET A 67 -1.89 -3.71 -18.11
CA MET A 67 -1.80 -4.33 -16.78
C MET A 67 -2.07 -3.32 -15.66
N LYS A 68 -1.53 -2.10 -15.76
CA LYS A 68 -1.82 -1.03 -14.79
C LYS A 68 -3.31 -0.67 -14.77
N GLY A 69 -3.91 -0.54 -15.94
CA GLY A 69 -5.35 -0.26 -16.07
C GLY A 69 -6.20 -1.34 -15.43
N HIS A 70 -5.85 -2.62 -15.66
CA HIS A 70 -6.59 -3.73 -15.08
C HIS A 70 -6.43 -3.82 -13.56
N ILE A 71 -5.21 -3.65 -13.03
CA ILE A 71 -4.98 -3.56 -11.58
C ILE A 71 -5.83 -2.44 -10.96
N ALA A 72 -5.88 -1.27 -11.62
CA ALA A 72 -6.66 -0.12 -11.16
C ALA A 72 -8.16 -0.43 -11.13
N GLN A 73 -8.72 -0.92 -12.25
CA GLN A 73 -10.14 -1.28 -12.33
C GLN A 73 -10.51 -2.35 -11.30
N TRP A 74 -9.70 -3.40 -11.18
CA TRP A 74 -9.92 -4.47 -10.22
C TRP A 74 -9.97 -3.96 -8.78
N ASN A 75 -8.99 -3.16 -8.38
CA ASN A 75 -8.91 -2.61 -7.04
C ASN A 75 -9.92 -1.49 -6.78
N MET A 76 -10.37 -0.77 -7.81
CA MET A 76 -11.43 0.24 -7.70
C MET A 76 -12.80 -0.40 -7.41
N ALA A 77 -13.03 -1.62 -7.90
CA ALA A 77 -14.19 -2.45 -7.57
C ALA A 77 -14.05 -3.17 -6.21
N TRP A 78 -13.29 -2.63 -5.26
CA TRP A 78 -13.02 -3.31 -3.98
C TRP A 78 -14.29 -3.67 -3.20
N GLU A 79 -15.33 -2.85 -3.31
CA GLU A 79 -16.63 -3.05 -2.64
C GLU A 79 -17.33 -4.34 -3.07
N ALA A 80 -17.07 -4.84 -4.28
CA ALA A 80 -17.59 -6.11 -4.77
C ALA A 80 -16.98 -7.34 -4.10
N GLY A 81 -15.88 -7.20 -3.34
CA GLY A 81 -15.25 -8.32 -2.66
C GLY A 81 -14.85 -9.45 -3.63
N HIS A 82 -15.31 -10.68 -3.35
CA HIS A 82 -15.08 -11.84 -4.23
C HIS A 82 -15.89 -11.77 -5.54
N LEU A 83 -16.92 -10.90 -5.66
CA LEU A 83 -17.76 -10.79 -6.86
C LEU A 83 -17.13 -9.94 -7.99
N ARG A 84 -15.90 -9.44 -7.81
CA ARG A 84 -15.21 -8.62 -8.83
C ARG A 84 -15.06 -9.33 -10.17
N GLY A 85 -14.79 -10.63 -10.13
CA GLY A 85 -14.65 -11.44 -11.34
C GLY A 85 -15.90 -11.37 -12.22
N GLU A 86 -17.09 -11.40 -11.60
CA GLU A 86 -18.36 -11.40 -12.34
C GLU A 86 -18.63 -10.09 -13.12
N ILE A 87 -18.12 -8.96 -12.63
CA ILE A 87 -18.32 -7.65 -13.27
C ILE A 87 -17.16 -7.25 -14.21
N LEU A 88 -15.94 -7.74 -13.99
CA LEU A 88 -14.75 -7.33 -14.74
C LEU A 88 -14.22 -8.38 -15.72
N ARG A 89 -14.80 -9.60 -15.75
CA ARG A 89 -14.28 -10.71 -16.58
C ARG A 89 -14.24 -10.39 -18.06
N ALA A 90 -15.23 -9.67 -18.60
CA ALA A 90 -15.28 -9.35 -20.03
C ALA A 90 -14.11 -8.47 -20.50
N GLU A 91 -13.51 -7.70 -19.59
CA GLU A 91 -12.40 -6.78 -19.87
C GLU A 91 -11.04 -7.32 -19.39
N MET A 92 -10.99 -8.58 -18.96
CA MET A 92 -9.81 -9.18 -18.34
C MET A 92 -8.74 -9.54 -19.38
N PRO A 93 -7.48 -9.06 -19.24
CA PRO A 93 -6.39 -9.48 -20.09
C PRO A 93 -6.05 -10.96 -19.86
N GLU A 94 -5.51 -11.64 -20.89
CA GLU A 94 -5.09 -13.04 -20.78
C GLU A 94 -4.08 -13.28 -19.65
N SER A 95 -3.22 -12.29 -19.35
CA SER A 95 -2.26 -12.34 -18.24
C SER A 95 -2.91 -12.46 -16.85
N PHE A 96 -4.22 -12.22 -16.75
CA PHE A 96 -5.01 -12.35 -15.53
C PHE A 96 -5.98 -13.54 -15.55
N SER A 97 -5.99 -14.36 -16.61
CA SER A 97 -6.83 -15.55 -16.73
C SER A 97 -6.71 -16.52 -15.54
N TRP A 98 -5.56 -16.53 -14.85
CA TRP A 98 -5.36 -17.32 -13.64
C TRP A 98 -6.34 -16.97 -12.51
N LEU A 99 -6.93 -15.77 -12.49
CA LEU A 99 -7.95 -15.35 -11.53
C LEU A 99 -9.22 -16.20 -11.61
N ASP A 100 -9.50 -16.83 -12.75
CA ASP A 100 -10.65 -17.73 -12.89
C ASP A 100 -10.55 -18.96 -11.96
N ASN A 101 -9.33 -19.36 -11.59
CA ASN A 101 -9.11 -20.43 -10.61
C ASN A 101 -9.42 -20.00 -9.17
N TYR A 102 -9.63 -18.70 -8.93
CA TYR A 102 -9.84 -18.10 -7.61
C TYR A 102 -11.09 -17.21 -7.59
N LYS A 103 -12.11 -17.55 -8.38
CA LYS A 103 -13.37 -16.79 -8.52
C LYS A 103 -14.09 -16.50 -7.20
N ASP A 104 -13.90 -17.35 -6.19
CA ASP A 104 -14.52 -17.20 -4.88
C ASP A 104 -13.61 -16.46 -3.88
N ALA A 105 -12.42 -16.02 -4.27
CA ALA A 105 -11.48 -15.32 -3.39
C ALA A 105 -11.60 -13.79 -3.51
N ASN A 106 -11.47 -13.09 -2.39
CA ASN A 106 -11.43 -11.63 -2.36
C ASN A 106 -10.01 -11.12 -2.60
N ILE A 107 -9.54 -11.20 -3.85
CA ILE A 107 -8.15 -10.92 -4.23
C ILE A 107 -7.92 -9.43 -4.48
N TYR A 108 -6.93 -8.83 -3.83
CA TYR A 108 -6.38 -7.52 -4.14
C TYR A 108 -5.09 -7.67 -4.94
N LEU A 109 -5.00 -6.95 -6.06
CA LEU A 109 -3.83 -6.98 -6.92
C LEU A 109 -2.85 -5.89 -6.49
N LEU A 110 -1.70 -6.27 -5.96
CA LEU A 110 -0.68 -5.32 -5.52
C LEU A 110 0.43 -5.24 -6.54
N PRO A 111 0.81 -4.04 -7.02
CA PRO A 111 2.01 -3.92 -7.82
C PRO A 111 3.24 -4.37 -7.04
N TYR A 112 4.05 -5.23 -7.65
CA TYR A 112 5.33 -5.62 -7.09
C TYR A 112 6.37 -4.51 -7.33
N SER A 113 7.12 -4.17 -6.29
CA SER A 113 8.36 -3.40 -6.42
C SER A 113 9.54 -4.29 -6.05
N ALA A 114 10.59 -4.24 -6.87
CA ALA A 114 11.79 -5.06 -6.66
C ALA A 114 12.67 -4.56 -5.51
N LYS A 115 12.42 -3.36 -4.98
CA LYS A 115 13.29 -2.70 -4.00
C LYS A 115 12.66 -2.50 -2.64
N HIS A 116 11.34 -2.40 -2.56
CA HIS A 116 10.62 -2.13 -1.32
C HIS A 116 9.18 -2.66 -1.39
N GLY A 117 8.58 -2.90 -0.24
CA GLY A 117 7.18 -3.33 -0.13
C GLY A 117 6.17 -2.19 -0.11
N TYR A 118 6.43 -1.04 -0.75
CA TYR A 118 5.61 0.17 -0.55
C TYR A 118 4.12 -0.06 -0.73
N TYR A 119 3.67 -0.67 -1.84
CA TYR A 119 2.23 -0.86 -2.09
C TYR A 119 1.56 -1.81 -1.11
N ALA A 120 2.29 -2.83 -0.64
CA ALA A 120 1.79 -3.73 0.40
C ALA A 120 1.62 -3.02 1.75
N HIS A 121 2.52 -2.07 2.06
CA HIS A 121 2.53 -1.41 3.36
C HIS A 121 2.02 0.04 3.33
N GLN A 122 1.52 0.52 2.19
CA GLN A 122 1.13 1.91 1.99
C GLN A 122 0.05 2.33 3.01
N HIS A 123 -0.94 1.47 3.25
CA HIS A 123 -2.00 1.75 4.22
C HIS A 123 -1.45 1.91 5.64
N LEU A 124 -0.50 1.06 6.07
CA LEU A 124 0.18 1.17 7.37
C LEU A 124 0.98 2.47 7.47
N LEU A 125 1.73 2.82 6.41
CA LEU A 125 2.49 4.07 6.34
C LEU A 125 1.57 5.29 6.49
N ASN A 126 0.37 5.26 5.92
CA ASN A 126 -0.59 6.36 5.95
C ASN A 126 -1.28 6.53 7.30
N LEU A 127 -1.30 5.49 8.14
CA LEU A 127 -1.86 5.54 9.50
C LEU A 127 -0.85 6.05 10.54
N LEU A 128 0.44 6.08 10.23
CA LEU A 128 1.46 6.55 11.16
C LEU A 128 1.39 8.07 11.39
N PRO A 129 1.54 8.56 12.63
CA PRO A 129 1.65 10.00 12.90
C PRO A 129 2.85 10.65 12.20
N ALA A 130 2.72 11.93 11.85
CA ALA A 130 3.74 12.64 11.06
C ALA A 130 5.08 12.67 11.80
N ARG A 131 5.04 12.98 13.10
CA ARG A 131 6.21 12.98 13.97
C ARG A 131 6.94 11.62 13.99
N THR A 132 6.19 10.52 13.93
CA THR A 132 6.77 9.18 13.86
C THR A 132 7.47 8.98 12.51
N ARG A 133 6.82 9.31 11.40
CA ARG A 133 7.42 9.17 10.07
C ARG A 133 8.67 10.02 9.92
N GLU A 134 8.64 11.27 10.35
CA GLU A 134 9.80 12.17 10.35
C GLU A 134 10.97 11.60 11.15
N LYS A 135 10.70 11.10 12.37
CA LYS A 135 11.71 10.50 13.23
C LYS A 135 12.45 9.33 12.56
N PHE A 136 11.74 8.52 11.78
CA PHE A 136 12.32 7.37 11.07
C PHE A 136 12.70 7.69 9.62
N GLY A 137 12.63 8.96 9.19
CA GLY A 137 12.94 9.40 7.84
C GLY A 137 12.07 8.73 6.78
N LEU A 138 10.81 8.48 7.10
CA LEU A 138 9.78 8.04 6.17
C LEU A 138 9.14 9.26 5.51
N PRO A 139 8.80 9.18 4.21
CA PRO A 139 8.11 10.29 3.53
C PRO A 139 6.76 10.52 4.19
N LEU A 140 6.18 11.72 4.07
CA LEU A 140 4.76 12.02 4.37
C LEU A 140 3.95 11.98 3.07
N THR A 141 2.65 11.70 3.13
CA THR A 141 1.77 11.56 1.94
C THR A 141 0.47 12.30 2.19
N LYS A 142 0.04 13.18 1.26
CA LYS A 142 -1.20 13.97 1.41
C LYS A 142 -2.46 13.13 1.53
N ARG A 143 -2.50 12.03 0.78
CA ARG A 143 -3.67 11.17 0.74
C ARG A 143 -3.21 9.73 0.61
N GLY A 144 -3.47 8.95 1.65
CA GLY A 144 -3.47 7.51 1.53
C GLY A 144 -4.78 7.07 0.90
N ILE A 145 -4.72 6.47 -0.29
CA ILE A 145 -5.86 5.75 -0.85
C ILE A 145 -5.57 4.26 -0.75
N TRP A 146 -6.54 3.53 -0.22
CA TRP A 146 -6.56 2.09 -0.20
C TRP A 146 -7.85 1.58 -0.85
N PRO A 147 -7.77 0.61 -1.77
CA PRO A 147 -6.55 -0.06 -2.24
C PRO A 147 -5.72 0.78 -3.21
N THR A 148 -4.47 0.37 -3.45
CA THR A 148 -3.60 1.01 -4.45
C THR A 148 -4.19 0.77 -5.84
N GLU A 149 -4.52 1.84 -6.56
CA GLU A 149 -5.04 1.72 -7.93
C GLU A 149 -3.92 1.49 -8.95
N SER A 150 -2.76 2.13 -8.80
CA SER A 150 -1.71 1.99 -9.80
C SER A 150 -0.29 2.06 -9.24
N ALA A 151 0.62 1.42 -9.97
CA ALA A 151 2.04 1.46 -9.72
C ALA A 151 2.68 2.70 -10.36
N HIS A 152 3.36 3.49 -9.54
CA HIS A 152 4.21 4.59 -9.95
C HIS A 152 5.67 4.13 -10.01
N TRP A 153 6.20 4.01 -11.22
CA TRP A 153 7.56 3.53 -11.50
C TRP A 153 8.66 4.36 -10.82
N PHE A 154 8.40 5.63 -10.52
CA PHE A 154 9.38 6.50 -9.89
C PHE A 154 9.55 6.25 -8.39
N LEU A 155 8.60 5.56 -7.73
CA LEU A 155 8.68 5.30 -6.29
C LEU A 155 9.94 4.50 -5.92
N ASP A 156 10.32 3.53 -6.76
CA ASP A 156 11.58 2.76 -6.67
C ASP A 156 12.86 3.59 -6.81
N ARG A 157 12.74 4.85 -7.21
CA ARG A 157 13.86 5.78 -7.39
C ARG A 157 13.89 6.86 -6.32
N ILE A 158 12.75 7.16 -5.67
CA ILE A 158 12.66 8.25 -4.69
C ILE A 158 12.54 7.77 -3.23
N LEU A 159 12.07 6.53 -3.01
CA LEU A 159 11.99 5.95 -1.67
C LEU A 159 13.38 5.55 -1.14
N PRO A 160 13.60 5.60 0.19
CA PRO A 160 14.82 5.09 0.80
C PRO A 160 15.04 3.60 0.47
N LYS A 161 16.30 3.19 0.28
CA LYS A 161 16.65 1.78 0.02
C LYS A 161 16.28 0.84 1.18
N ASP A 162 16.25 1.37 2.39
CA ASP A 162 15.92 0.72 3.65
C ASP A 162 14.46 1.03 4.08
N PHE A 163 13.57 1.37 3.14
CA PHE A 163 12.20 1.77 3.40
C PHE A 163 11.44 0.78 4.30
N ASP A 164 11.49 -0.52 3.99
CA ASP A 164 10.76 -1.53 4.75
C ASP A 164 11.25 -1.63 6.21
N GLN A 165 12.57 -1.54 6.40
CA GLN A 165 13.16 -1.53 7.74
C GLN A 165 12.75 -0.28 8.52
N ARG A 166 12.79 0.90 7.90
CA ARG A 166 12.32 2.16 8.52
C ARG A 166 10.84 2.09 8.89
N LEU A 167 10.01 1.58 7.99
CA LEU A 167 8.57 1.47 8.20
C LEU A 167 8.26 0.53 9.35
N SER A 168 8.89 -0.64 9.37
CA SER A 168 8.67 -1.59 10.44
C SER A 168 9.13 -1.05 11.81
N ARG A 169 10.28 -0.36 11.85
CA ARG A 169 10.74 0.35 13.07
C ARG A 169 9.76 1.42 13.54
N ALA A 170 9.24 2.22 12.60
CA ALA A 170 8.27 3.26 12.89
C ALA A 170 6.94 2.72 13.42
N MET A 171 6.42 1.66 12.79
CA MET A 171 5.21 0.96 13.19
C MET A 171 5.33 0.42 14.61
N ALA A 172 6.41 -0.31 14.86
CA ALA A 172 6.58 -0.94 16.14
C ALA A 172 6.90 0.10 17.25
N TYR A 173 7.61 1.20 16.95
CA TYR A 173 7.74 2.34 17.87
C TYR A 173 6.39 2.97 18.23
N HIS A 174 5.48 3.08 17.24
CA HIS A 174 4.18 3.70 17.43
C HIS A 174 3.18 2.79 18.17
N ILE A 175 3.16 1.51 17.82
CA ILE A 175 2.19 0.54 18.34
C ILE A 175 2.61 -0.01 19.70
N TRP A 176 3.91 -0.10 19.98
CA TRP A 176 4.39 -0.71 21.23
C TRP A 176 3.74 -0.14 22.49
N PRO A 177 3.66 1.19 22.70
CA PRO A 177 3.00 1.74 23.89
C PRO A 177 1.50 1.44 23.96
N LEU A 178 0.84 1.13 22.83
CA LEU A 178 -0.58 0.75 22.77
C LEU A 178 -0.80 -0.71 23.17
N ILE A 179 0.19 -1.57 22.94
CA ILE A 179 0.16 -2.98 23.34
C ILE A 179 0.66 -3.15 24.79
N ASN A 180 1.75 -2.46 25.13
CA ASN A 180 2.43 -2.59 26.41
C ASN A 180 3.02 -1.25 26.86
N ASN A 181 2.26 -0.54 27.68
CA ASN A 181 2.66 0.76 28.22
C ASN A 181 3.65 0.64 29.41
N SER A 182 3.73 -0.55 30.03
CA SER A 182 4.45 -0.75 31.30
C SER A 182 5.95 -1.03 31.11
N SER A 183 6.33 -1.59 29.96
CA SER A 183 7.71 -1.99 29.69
C SER A 183 8.22 -1.40 28.39
N ARG A 184 9.43 -0.85 28.43
CA ARG A 184 10.14 -0.45 27.20
C ARG A 184 10.56 -1.69 26.42
N ILE A 185 10.55 -1.62 25.08
CA ILE A 185 10.87 -2.79 24.27
C ILE A 185 12.30 -3.31 24.46
N ASN A 186 13.24 -2.43 24.82
CA ASN A 186 14.62 -2.82 25.13
C ASN A 186 14.76 -3.67 26.41
N ARG A 187 13.67 -3.94 27.14
CA ARG A 187 13.64 -4.91 28.24
C ARG A 187 13.45 -6.35 27.78
N TYR A 188 13.08 -6.56 26.52
CA TYR A 188 12.86 -7.88 25.95
C TYR A 188 14.12 -8.36 25.23
N THR A 189 14.47 -9.62 25.43
CA THR A 189 15.60 -10.23 24.72
C THR A 189 15.24 -10.47 23.25
N LYS A 190 16.25 -10.57 22.37
CA LYS A 190 16.02 -10.83 20.92
C LYS A 190 15.31 -12.17 20.65
N SER A 191 15.39 -13.10 21.60
CA SER A 191 14.79 -14.43 21.54
C SER A 191 13.35 -14.51 22.03
N GLU A 192 12.82 -13.46 22.65
CA GLU A 192 11.44 -13.50 23.17
C GLU A 192 10.40 -13.37 22.03
N PRO A 193 9.26 -14.08 22.09
CA PRO A 193 8.23 -14.08 21.04
C PRO A 193 7.71 -12.69 20.67
N ILE A 194 7.75 -11.74 21.61
CA ILE A 194 7.32 -10.36 21.35
C ILE A 194 8.37 -9.55 20.58
N SER A 195 9.66 -9.90 20.71
CA SER A 195 10.74 -9.44 19.83
C SER A 195 10.62 -10.06 18.44
N LEU A 196 10.05 -11.27 18.34
CA LEU A 196 9.67 -11.86 17.04
C LEU A 196 8.51 -11.09 16.38
N LEU A 197 7.44 -10.77 17.10
CA LEU A 197 6.36 -9.94 16.53
C LEU A 197 6.82 -8.51 16.14
N THR A 198 7.99 -8.08 16.60
CA THR A 198 8.57 -6.76 16.36
C THR A 198 9.93 -6.81 15.66
N HIS A 199 10.24 -7.88 14.92
CA HIS A 199 11.55 -8.25 14.34
C HIS A 199 12.46 -7.15 13.78
N ASN A 200 11.95 -5.96 13.45
CA ASN A 200 12.74 -4.84 12.97
C ASN A 200 13.06 -3.75 14.01
N LEU A 201 12.70 -3.88 15.30
CA LEU A 201 12.93 -2.84 16.30
C LEU A 201 14.35 -2.71 16.86
N ASN A 202 15.27 -3.61 16.49
CA ASN A 202 16.66 -3.59 16.95
C ASN A 202 17.58 -2.90 15.95
#